data_AF-A0A3S0UNI5-F1
#
_entry.id   AF-A0A3S0UNI5-F1
#
_cell.length_a   1.000
_cell.length_b   1.000
_cell.length_c   1.000
_cell.angle_alpha   90.00
_cell.angle_beta   90.00
_cell.angle_gamma   90.00
#
_symmetry.space_group_name_H-M   'P 1'
#
loop_
_entity.id
_entity.type
_entity.pdbx_description
1 polymer ?
#
loop_
_entity_poly.entity_id
_entity_poly.type
_entity_poly.pdbx_seq_one_letter_code
_entity_poly.pdbx_strand_id
1 'polypeptide(L)'
;VRDVGEADLTSHRADALLRRLSVPHRARAHLTAGPSDEWHLVWTLILALRRADLARIGGFDAGFTGYGAEDTDLAFRARAAGLTLRFSPAEAFHQHHGVMTPPLHHLEDILVNARRFRQVHGRWAMEGWLRAFADAGLIAWDPEGERLELLRHPTEAELTAARRDDAAY
;
A
#
# COMPACT_ATOMS: atom_id res chain seq x y z
N VAL A 1 2.87 0.65 31.46
CA VAL A 1 1.58 0.78 30.73
C VAL A 1 0.79 1.87 31.44
N ARG A 2 0.61 3.04 30.82
CA ARG A 2 -0.23 4.09 31.41
C ARG A 2 -1.66 3.80 31.01
N ASP A 3 -2.51 3.73 32.03
CA ASP A 3 -3.94 3.48 31.94
C ASP A 3 -4.60 4.62 31.14
N VAL A 4 -4.98 4.33 29.90
CA VAL A 4 -5.81 5.21 29.09
C VAL A 4 -7.23 4.71 29.32
N GLY A 5 -7.84 5.17 30.42
CA GLY A 5 -9.24 4.84 30.71
C GLY A 5 -10.11 5.10 29.49
N GLU A 6 -11.14 4.26 29.30
CA GLU A 6 -12.06 4.23 28.15
C GLU A 6 -12.34 5.63 27.60
N ALA A 7 -11.52 6.04 26.62
CA ALA A 7 -11.72 7.30 25.94
C ALA A 7 -12.94 7.11 25.05
N ASP A 8 -13.98 7.90 25.30
CA ASP A 8 -15.07 8.07 24.35
C ASP A 8 -14.50 8.60 23.02
N LEU A 9 -14.32 7.67 22.09
CA LEU A 9 -13.76 7.89 20.75
C LEU A 9 -14.67 8.75 19.87
N THR A 10 -15.86 9.15 20.37
CA THR A 10 -16.76 10.06 19.66
C THR A 10 -16.59 11.53 20.07
N SER A 11 -15.77 11.82 21.08
CA SER A 11 -15.54 13.18 21.55
C SER A 11 -14.38 13.88 20.80
N HIS A 12 -14.53 15.17 20.52
CA HIS A 12 -13.47 16.02 19.94
C HIS A 12 -12.14 16.03 20.76
N ARG A 13 -12.15 15.53 22.00
CA ARG A 13 -10.96 15.36 22.84
C ARG A 13 -10.10 14.17 22.40
N ALA A 14 -10.69 13.11 21.84
CA ALA A 14 -9.97 11.98 21.28
C ALA A 14 -9.15 12.41 20.05
N ASP A 15 -9.73 13.23 19.17
CA ASP A 15 -9.04 13.79 18.00
C ASP A 15 -7.80 14.60 18.38
N ALA A 16 -7.91 15.45 19.41
CA ALA A 16 -6.77 16.26 19.87
C ALA A 16 -5.60 15.40 20.39
N LEU A 17 -5.91 14.30 21.09
CA LEU A 17 -4.90 13.35 21.55
C LEU A 17 -4.27 12.61 20.37
N LEU A 18 -5.09 12.11 19.44
CA LEU A 18 -4.61 11.38 18.27
C LEU A 18 -3.73 12.26 17.39
N ARG A 19 -4.11 13.52 17.12
CA ARG A 19 -3.26 14.50 16.40
C ARG A 19 -1.90 14.68 17.05
N ARG A 20 -1.86 14.79 18.39
CA ARG A 20 -0.61 14.97 19.14
C ARG A 20 0.29 13.74 19.09
N LEU A 21 -0.30 12.53 19.07
CA LEU A 21 0.45 11.27 19.06
C LEU A 21 0.80 10.79 17.66
N SER A 22 0.05 11.23 16.64
CA SER A 22 0.26 10.85 15.25
C SER A 22 1.43 11.59 14.62
N VAL A 23 2.01 10.98 13.60
CA VAL A 23 2.93 11.65 12.68
C VAL A 23 2.36 11.62 11.26
N PRO A 24 2.53 12.68 10.46
CA PRO A 24 2.10 12.66 9.07
C PRO A 24 2.81 11.57 8.28
N HIS A 25 2.06 10.83 7.46
CA HIS A 25 2.65 9.83 6.57
C HIS A 25 3.57 10.51 5.55
N ARG A 26 4.88 10.27 5.62
CA ARG A 26 5.90 10.99 4.82
C ARG A 26 5.62 10.94 3.32
N ALA A 27 5.25 9.78 2.78
CA ALA A 27 4.95 9.62 1.35
C ALA A 27 3.69 10.39 0.89
N ARG A 28 2.86 10.90 1.82
CA ARG A 28 1.62 11.63 1.54
C ARG A 28 1.72 13.12 1.87
N ALA A 29 2.85 13.58 2.39
CA ALA A 29 3.03 14.96 2.85
C ALA A 29 2.89 16.02 1.74
N HIS A 30 3.04 15.62 0.47
CA HIS A 30 2.90 16.50 -0.70
C HIS A 30 1.47 16.55 -1.26
N LEU A 31 0.56 15.68 -0.77
CA LEU A 31 -0.80 15.60 -1.27
C LEU A 31 -1.64 16.78 -0.76
N THR A 32 -2.45 17.34 -1.64
CA THR A 32 -3.39 18.42 -1.32
C THR A 32 -4.82 17.96 -1.57
N ALA A 33 -5.76 18.50 -0.80
CA ALA A 33 -7.17 18.20 -0.99
C ALA A 33 -7.66 18.75 -2.34
N GLY A 34 -8.50 17.97 -3.03
CA GLY A 34 -8.99 18.32 -4.36
C GLY A 34 -8.57 17.31 -5.44
N PRO A 35 -8.74 17.67 -6.73
CA PRO A 35 -8.36 16.81 -7.85
C PRO A 35 -6.87 16.43 -7.81
N SER A 36 -6.56 15.21 -8.24
CA SER A 36 -5.18 14.71 -8.29
C SER A 36 -4.99 13.70 -9.40
N ASP A 37 -3.77 13.59 -9.90
CA ASP A 37 -3.33 12.55 -10.85
C ASP A 37 -2.45 11.48 -10.19
N GLU A 38 -2.33 11.49 -8.85
CA GLU A 38 -1.54 10.55 -8.05
C GLU A 38 -2.24 9.19 -7.87
N TRP A 39 -2.67 8.58 -8.98
CA TRP A 39 -3.41 7.31 -8.98
C TRP A 39 -2.66 6.15 -8.34
N HIS A 40 -1.32 6.19 -8.33
CA HIS A 40 -0.47 5.18 -7.70
C HIS A 40 -0.42 5.28 -6.16
N LEU A 41 -1.01 6.33 -5.57
CA LEU A 41 -1.11 6.53 -4.11
C LEU A 41 -2.48 6.15 -3.54
N VAL A 42 -3.37 5.56 -4.36
CA VAL A 42 -4.63 4.97 -3.90
C VAL A 42 -4.33 3.60 -3.27
N TRP A 43 -4.17 3.58 -1.95
CA TRP A 43 -3.88 2.35 -1.16
C TRP A 43 -5.06 1.94 -0.26
N THR A 44 -6.28 2.24 -0.74
CA THR A 44 -7.64 1.95 -0.23
C THR A 44 -7.95 1.95 1.29
N LEU A 45 -7.03 2.34 2.17
CA LEU A 45 -7.21 2.48 3.63
C LEU A 45 -8.54 3.16 3.96
N ILE A 46 -8.82 4.26 3.25
CA ILE A 46 -10.13 4.89 3.17
C ILE A 46 -10.34 5.34 1.73
N LEU A 47 -11.31 4.72 1.06
CA LEU A 47 -11.74 5.08 -0.29
C LEU A 47 -13.26 5.17 -0.33
N ALA A 48 -13.78 6.22 -0.97
CA ALA A 48 -15.19 6.36 -1.30
C ALA A 48 -15.37 6.38 -2.81
N LEU A 49 -16.24 5.51 -3.33
CA LEU A 49 -16.66 5.52 -4.72
C LEU A 49 -18.15 5.19 -4.85
N ARG A 50 -18.76 5.62 -5.95
CA ARG A 50 -20.16 5.24 -6.24
C ARG A 50 -20.22 3.75 -6.53
N ARG A 51 -21.27 3.09 -6.04
CA ARG A 51 -21.56 1.68 -6.37
C ARG A 51 -21.60 1.42 -7.88
N ALA A 52 -22.20 2.32 -8.64
CA ALA A 52 -22.30 2.21 -10.10
C ALA A 52 -20.91 2.26 -10.76
N ASP A 53 -20.00 3.10 -10.25
CA ASP A 53 -18.63 3.18 -10.73
C ASP A 53 -17.82 1.93 -10.36
N LEU A 54 -17.98 1.40 -9.14
CA LEU A 54 -17.35 0.14 -8.73
C LEU A 54 -17.77 -1.02 -9.64
N ALA A 55 -19.07 -1.12 -9.93
CA ALA A 55 -19.60 -2.13 -10.84
C ALA A 55 -19.07 -1.92 -12.27
N ARG A 56 -18.99 -0.68 -12.73
CA ARG A 56 -18.48 -0.32 -14.07
C ARG A 56 -17.02 -0.71 -14.28
N ILE A 57 -16.19 -0.59 -13.25
CA ILE A 57 -14.77 -0.97 -13.34
C ILE A 57 -14.52 -2.44 -13.01
N GLY A 58 -15.54 -3.20 -12.59
CA GLY A 58 -15.46 -4.64 -12.33
C GLY A 58 -15.03 -5.03 -10.91
N GLY A 59 -15.07 -4.11 -9.94
CA GLY A 59 -14.66 -4.39 -8.57
C GLY A 59 -13.15 -4.61 -8.41
N PHE A 60 -12.74 -5.27 -7.32
CA PHE A 60 -11.36 -5.75 -7.16
C PHE A 60 -11.14 -7.00 -8.00
N ASP A 61 -9.97 -7.12 -8.62
CA ASP A 61 -9.58 -8.33 -9.35
C ASP A 61 -9.13 -9.41 -8.36
N ALA A 62 -9.91 -10.49 -8.26
CA ALA A 62 -9.63 -11.62 -7.37
C ALA A 62 -8.37 -12.42 -7.75
N GLY A 63 -7.75 -12.12 -8.89
CA GLY A 63 -6.44 -12.64 -9.26
C GLY A 63 -5.28 -12.01 -8.46
N PHE A 64 -5.50 -10.89 -7.79
CA PHE A 64 -4.57 -10.39 -6.76
C PHE A 64 -4.88 -11.08 -5.44
N THR A 65 -3.89 -11.78 -4.89
CA THR A 65 -4.04 -12.60 -3.69
C THR A 65 -2.94 -12.28 -2.70
N GLY A 66 -3.23 -12.37 -1.40
CA GLY A 66 -2.27 -11.97 -0.37
C GLY A 66 -2.08 -10.46 -0.37
N TYR A 67 -0.85 -10.00 -0.15
CA TYR A 67 -0.54 -8.58 0.01
C TYR A 67 -0.02 -7.90 -1.27
N GLY A 68 -0.65 -6.78 -1.65
CA GLY A 68 -0.08 -5.75 -2.51
C GLY A 68 -0.62 -5.68 -3.95
N ALA A 69 -0.61 -4.45 -4.48
CA ALA A 69 -0.99 -4.04 -5.85
C ALA A 69 -2.46 -4.15 -6.26
N GLU A 70 -3.32 -4.81 -5.50
CA GLU A 70 -4.77 -4.90 -5.71
C GLU A 70 -5.45 -3.51 -5.74
N ASP A 71 -5.02 -2.62 -4.85
CA ASP A 71 -5.53 -1.26 -4.74
C ASP A 71 -5.10 -0.38 -5.91
N THR A 72 -3.83 -0.50 -6.27
CA THR A 72 -3.24 0.20 -7.41
C THR A 72 -3.90 -0.23 -8.71
N ASP A 73 -4.20 -1.53 -8.85
CA ASP A 73 -4.94 -2.06 -10.00
C ASP A 73 -6.33 -1.43 -10.11
N LEU A 74 -7.10 -1.43 -9.00
CA LEU A 74 -8.42 -0.78 -8.96
C LEU A 74 -8.32 0.69 -9.38
N ALA A 75 -7.34 1.42 -8.87
CA ALA A 75 -7.11 2.81 -9.18
C ALA A 75 -6.76 3.04 -10.66
N PHE A 76 -5.92 2.17 -11.23
CA PHE A 76 -5.52 2.28 -12.63
C PHE A 76 -6.67 1.96 -13.58
N ARG A 77 -7.48 0.94 -13.27
CA ARG A 77 -8.71 0.65 -14.01
C ARG A 77 -9.72 1.80 -13.89
N ALA A 78 -9.84 2.42 -12.72
CA ALA A 78 -10.67 3.61 -12.54
C ALA A 78 -10.20 4.79 -13.41
N ARG A 79 -8.90 5.05 -13.46
CA ARG A 79 -8.30 6.05 -14.35
C ARG A 79 -8.59 5.75 -15.82
N ALA A 80 -8.36 4.51 -16.25
CA ALA A 80 -8.60 4.07 -17.64
C ALA A 80 -10.08 4.19 -18.03
N ALA A 81 -10.98 4.02 -17.07
CA ALA A 81 -12.42 4.20 -17.23
C ALA A 81 -12.87 5.69 -17.16
N GLY A 82 -11.94 6.63 -17.10
CA GLY A 82 -12.22 8.08 -17.13
C GLY A 82 -12.79 8.64 -15.83
N LEU A 83 -12.61 7.98 -14.69
CA LEU A 83 -12.97 8.55 -13.40
C LEU A 83 -12.00 9.69 -13.02
N THR A 84 -12.46 10.56 -12.12
CA THR A 84 -11.62 11.61 -11.51
C THR A 84 -11.22 11.21 -10.10
N LEU A 85 -9.93 11.25 -9.79
CA LEU A 85 -9.42 11.08 -8.43
C LEU A 85 -9.48 12.42 -7.69
N ARG A 86 -9.91 12.37 -6.43
CA ARG A 86 -9.89 13.52 -5.51
C ARG A 86 -9.45 13.08 -4.13
N PHE A 87 -8.52 13.82 -3.51
CA PHE A 87 -8.21 13.66 -2.11
C PHE A 87 -9.17 14.48 -1.24
N SER A 88 -9.69 13.83 -0.20
CA SER A 88 -10.52 14.46 0.82
C SER A 88 -9.63 15.22 1.82
N PRO A 89 -10.07 16.38 2.35
CA PRO A 89 -9.40 17.02 3.49
C PRO A 89 -9.67 16.29 4.83
N ALA A 90 -10.50 15.23 4.82
CA ALA A 90 -10.76 14.43 6.01
C ALA A 90 -9.46 13.82 6.56
N GLU A 91 -9.32 13.88 7.89
CA GLU A 91 -8.20 13.27 8.58
C GLU A 91 -8.56 11.85 9.01
N ALA A 92 -7.58 10.95 8.90
CA ALA A 92 -7.71 9.59 9.35
C ALA A 92 -6.45 9.18 10.10
N PHE A 93 -6.64 8.54 11.26
CA PHE A 93 -5.56 7.99 12.04
C PHE A 93 -5.42 6.51 11.73
N HIS A 94 -4.22 6.11 11.32
CA HIS A 94 -3.86 4.71 11.19
C HIS A 94 -3.17 4.27 12.48
N GLN A 95 -3.65 3.19 13.09
CA GLN A 95 -2.97 2.61 14.25
C GLN A 95 -1.64 2.04 13.79
N HIS A 96 -0.56 2.55 14.37
CA HIS A 96 0.78 2.04 14.11
C HIS A 96 0.89 0.55 14.49
N HIS A 97 1.51 -0.22 13.61
CA HIS A 97 1.90 -1.60 13.85
C HIS A 97 3.28 -1.84 13.23
N GLY A 98 4.03 -2.80 13.76
CA GLY A 98 5.35 -3.13 13.23
C GLY A 98 5.27 -3.48 11.74
N VAL A 99 6.26 -3.02 10.98
CA VAL A 99 6.40 -3.30 9.54
C VAL A 99 7.73 -4.01 9.26
N MET A 100 7.90 -4.53 8.05
CA MET A 100 9.21 -4.94 7.54
C MET A 100 9.58 -4.10 6.32
N THR A 101 10.83 -3.65 6.25
CA THR A 101 11.33 -2.86 5.12
C THR A 101 12.63 -3.47 4.58
N PRO A 102 12.63 -4.07 3.36
CA PRO A 102 11.46 -4.32 2.51
C PRO A 102 10.51 -5.37 3.15
N PRO A 103 9.26 -5.53 2.67
CA PRO A 103 8.26 -6.42 3.27
C PRO A 103 8.55 -7.90 2.96
N LEU A 104 9.64 -8.43 3.51
CA LEU A 104 10.14 -9.78 3.22
C LEU A 104 9.14 -10.91 3.52
N HIS A 105 8.26 -10.73 4.51
CA HIS A 105 7.22 -11.69 4.85
C HIS A 105 6.10 -11.79 3.79
N HIS A 106 6.01 -10.83 2.88
CA HIS A 106 5.08 -10.82 1.75
C HIS A 106 5.78 -11.06 0.40
N LEU A 107 7.01 -11.60 0.41
CA LEU A 107 7.80 -11.78 -0.80
C LEU A 107 7.01 -12.49 -1.91
N GLU A 108 6.43 -13.65 -1.61
CA GLU A 108 5.70 -14.44 -2.60
C GLU A 108 4.43 -13.74 -3.11
N ASP A 109 3.64 -13.18 -2.21
CA ASP A 109 2.44 -12.40 -2.55
C ASP A 109 2.79 -11.27 -3.53
N ILE A 110 3.86 -10.53 -3.23
CA ILE A 110 4.35 -9.43 -4.06
C ILE A 110 4.78 -9.92 -5.44
N LEU A 111 5.42 -11.10 -5.54
CA LEU A 111 5.79 -11.67 -6.84
C LEU A 111 4.58 -12.11 -7.66
N VAL A 112 3.59 -12.75 -7.03
CA VAL A 112 2.33 -13.13 -7.70
C VAL A 112 1.63 -11.88 -8.23
N ASN A 113 1.48 -10.88 -7.36
CA ASN A 113 0.72 -9.67 -7.67
C ASN A 113 1.47 -8.75 -8.64
N ALA A 114 2.81 -8.68 -8.59
CA ALA A 114 3.61 -7.96 -9.57
C ALA A 114 3.48 -8.57 -10.98
N ARG A 115 3.50 -9.90 -11.11
CA ARG A 115 3.24 -10.58 -12.40
C ARG A 115 1.83 -10.30 -12.90
N ARG A 116 0.82 -10.39 -12.03
CA ARG A 116 -0.57 -10.07 -12.38
C ARG A 116 -0.69 -8.62 -12.86
N PHE A 117 -0.09 -7.68 -12.14
CA PHE A 117 -0.11 -6.27 -12.52
C PHE A 117 0.56 -6.03 -13.87
N ARG A 118 1.70 -6.69 -14.16
CA ARG A 118 2.37 -6.65 -15.47
C ARG A 118 1.47 -7.17 -16.58
N GLN A 119 0.77 -8.29 -16.36
CA GLN A 119 -0.16 -8.85 -17.36
C GLN A 119 -1.34 -7.92 -17.67
N VAL A 120 -1.87 -7.22 -16.66
CA VAL A 120 -3.05 -6.35 -16.83
C VAL A 120 -2.68 -4.97 -17.36
N HIS A 121 -1.57 -4.39 -16.88
CA HIS A 121 -1.22 -2.99 -17.12
C HIS A 121 0.02 -2.79 -17.99
N GLY A 122 0.73 -3.87 -18.38
CA GLY A 122 1.95 -3.80 -19.19
C GLY A 122 3.14 -3.18 -18.48
N ARG A 123 3.11 -3.06 -17.15
CA ARG A 123 4.19 -2.48 -16.33
C ARG A 123 4.30 -3.14 -14.97
N TRP A 124 5.42 -2.98 -14.28
CA TRP A 124 5.59 -3.53 -12.93
C TRP A 124 4.93 -2.64 -11.86
N ALA A 125 4.38 -3.25 -10.83
CA ALA A 125 4.02 -2.59 -9.58
C ALA A 125 5.10 -2.83 -8.52
N MET A 126 5.12 -1.97 -7.49
CA MET A 126 6.00 -2.15 -6.32
C MET A 126 7.50 -2.23 -6.67
N GLU A 127 7.93 -1.54 -7.73
CA GLU A 127 9.29 -1.62 -8.27
C GLU A 127 10.39 -1.36 -7.22
N GLY A 128 10.13 -0.50 -6.24
CA GLY A 128 11.06 -0.27 -5.13
C GLY A 128 11.28 -1.51 -4.25
N TRP A 129 10.24 -2.31 -4.01
CA TRP A 129 10.36 -3.58 -3.30
C TRP A 129 10.99 -4.66 -4.16
N LEU A 130 10.60 -4.75 -5.45
CA LEU A 130 11.22 -5.68 -6.39
C LEU A 130 12.74 -5.43 -6.49
N ARG A 131 13.16 -4.17 -6.56
CA ARG A 131 14.58 -3.80 -6.53
C ARG A 131 15.26 -4.24 -5.25
N ALA A 132 14.67 -3.94 -4.09
CA ALA A 132 15.24 -4.33 -2.80
C ALA A 132 15.37 -5.86 -2.65
N PHE A 133 14.41 -6.63 -3.17
CA PHE A 133 14.48 -8.09 -3.18
C PHE A 133 15.57 -8.61 -4.13
N ALA A 134 15.75 -7.97 -5.29
CA ALA A 134 16.79 -8.32 -6.25
C ALA A 134 18.19 -8.00 -5.69
N ASP A 135 18.36 -6.83 -5.07
CA ASP A 135 19.61 -6.41 -4.41
C ASP A 135 20.00 -7.36 -3.25
N ALA A 136 19.01 -7.92 -2.56
CA ALA A 136 19.20 -8.95 -1.53
C ALA A 136 19.44 -10.37 -2.11
N GLY A 137 19.42 -10.54 -3.43
CA GLY A 137 19.58 -11.84 -4.10
C GLY A 137 18.45 -12.83 -3.82
N LEU A 138 17.26 -12.33 -3.47
CA LEU A 138 16.07 -13.16 -3.22
C LEU A 138 15.35 -13.49 -4.52
N ILE A 139 15.41 -12.57 -5.48
CA ILE A 139 14.71 -12.68 -6.75
C ILE A 139 15.63 -12.30 -7.89
N ALA A 140 15.22 -12.69 -9.08
CA ALA A 140 15.83 -12.27 -10.31
C ALA A 140 14.77 -11.56 -11.14
N TRP A 141 14.96 -10.26 -11.33
CA TRP A 141 13.98 -9.37 -11.92
C TRP A 141 14.59 -8.58 -13.07
N ASP A 142 13.92 -8.58 -14.22
CA ASP A 142 14.20 -7.69 -15.33
C ASP A 142 13.16 -6.55 -15.33
N PRO A 143 13.57 -5.30 -15.05
CA PRO A 143 12.63 -4.19 -15.00
C PRO A 143 12.00 -3.89 -16.36
N GLU A 144 12.68 -4.17 -17.47
CA GLU A 144 12.19 -3.85 -18.81
C GLU A 144 11.58 -5.06 -19.54
N GLY A 145 12.05 -6.26 -19.23
CA GLY A 145 11.52 -7.50 -19.76
C GLY A 145 10.39 -8.11 -18.92
N GLU A 146 10.21 -9.41 -19.13
CA GLU A 146 9.13 -10.21 -18.52
C GLU A 146 9.63 -11.08 -17.35
N ARG A 147 10.93 -11.03 -17.04
CA ARG A 147 11.53 -11.93 -16.07
C ARG A 147 11.24 -11.47 -14.63
N LEU A 148 10.59 -12.32 -13.87
CA LEU A 148 10.46 -12.19 -12.42
C LEU A 148 10.44 -13.58 -11.78
N GLU A 149 11.55 -13.99 -11.18
CA GLU A 149 11.76 -15.35 -10.64
C GLU A 149 12.20 -15.29 -9.17
N LEU A 150 11.67 -16.19 -8.35
CA LEU A 150 12.14 -16.39 -6.98
C LEU A 150 13.42 -17.24 -7.02
N LEU A 151 14.51 -16.75 -6.41
CA LEU A 151 15.78 -17.48 -6.31
C LEU A 151 15.87 -18.24 -4.98
N ARG A 152 15.45 -17.60 -3.89
CA ARG A 152 15.43 -18.18 -2.54
C ARG A 152 14.47 -17.41 -1.63
N HIS A 153 14.05 -18.04 -0.55
CA HIS A 153 13.34 -17.36 0.54
C HIS A 153 14.33 -16.59 1.44
N PRO A 154 13.86 -15.52 2.13
CA PRO A 154 14.65 -14.85 3.14
C PRO A 154 14.90 -15.78 4.33
N THR A 155 16.05 -15.60 4.97
CA THR A 155 16.40 -16.27 6.21
C THR A 155 15.71 -15.60 7.41
N GLU A 156 15.61 -16.30 8.54
CA GLU A 156 15.11 -15.72 9.79
C GLU A 156 15.91 -14.49 10.25
N ALA A 157 17.23 -14.49 9.97
CA ALA A 157 18.09 -13.34 10.26
C ALA A 157 17.71 -12.12 9.40
N GLU A 158 17.43 -12.32 8.11
CA GLU A 158 16.98 -11.26 7.20
C GLU A 158 15.58 -10.74 7.59
N LEU A 159 14.65 -11.65 7.94
CA LEU A 159 13.31 -11.29 8.44
C LEU A 159 13.39 -10.46 9.71
N THR A 160 14.25 -10.86 10.65
CA THR A 160 14.47 -10.12 11.90
C THR A 160 15.11 -8.75 11.62
N ALA A 161 16.11 -8.69 10.74
CA ALA A 161 16.81 -7.46 10.39
C ALA A 161 15.92 -6.46 9.61
N ALA A 162 14.90 -6.93 8.91
CA ALA A 162 13.95 -6.09 8.19
C ALA A 162 12.86 -5.49 9.08
N ARG A 163 12.61 -6.06 10.28
CA ARG A 163 11.56 -5.61 11.21
C ARG A 163 11.82 -4.19 11.71
N ARG A 164 10.77 -3.37 11.72
CA ARG A 164 10.75 -2.00 12.22
C ARG A 164 9.51 -1.85 13.10
N ASP A 165 9.70 -2.01 14.41
CA ASP A 165 8.59 -1.98 15.37
C ASP A 165 8.15 -0.55 15.72
N ASP A 166 9.01 0.45 15.55
CA ASP A 166 8.75 1.86 15.91
C ASP A 166 8.69 2.81 14.70
N ALA A 167 8.89 2.31 13.47
CA ALA A 167 8.84 3.15 12.28
C ALA A 167 7.38 3.43 11.90
N ALA A 168 6.97 4.69 11.91
CA ALA A 168 5.61 5.10 11.58
C ALA A 168 5.28 5.03 10.06
N TYR A 169 5.78 4.00 9.36
CA TYR A 169 6.10 3.89 7.92
C TYR A 169 7.45 4.49 7.50
#